data_AF-A0A537YNJ2-F1
#
_entry.id   AF-A0A537YNJ2-F1
#
_cell.length_a   1.000
_cell.length_b   1.000
_cell.length_c   1.000
_cell.angle_alpha   90.00
_cell.angle_beta   90.00
_cell.angle_gamma   90.00
#
_symmetry.space_group_name_H-M   'P 1'
#
loop_
_entity.id
_entity.type
_entity.pdbx_description
1 polymer ?
#
loop_
_entity_poly.entity_id
_entity_poly.type
_entity_poly.pdbx_seq_one_letter_code
_entity_poly.pdbx_strand_id
1 'polypeptide(L)'
;MRARALLVPLALLLVPALPAAASAAVENPCESAEARTLLCPNLRIAPPSEIYAQKVGGRVLLRATSDVESRGKGPMELHGRRDGPRSMKTNQWIYRKGGGHITLPTEAKLHFTYVGTYFGGSYWKVHQLANFELRRVGPDGEVGDVVRTSPKLNYCLRDLTHTRPGRRSPSHWVYPGCNQNPFQDRVRLGTSVGWSDIYPAAYHQQWIEVSGLRGCFAYRMIVDPKENLFESNEDDNTSQRLVRLPYKGTPGC
;
A
#
# COMPACT_ATOMS: atom_id res chain seq x y z
N MET A 1 -36.54 -35.86 66.42
CA MET A 1 -35.89 -36.37 65.19
C MET A 1 -35.42 -35.18 64.36
N ARG A 2 -34.10 -34.94 64.25
CA ARG A 2 -33.52 -33.87 63.42
C ARG A 2 -32.73 -34.50 62.28
N ALA A 3 -33.22 -34.35 61.05
CA ALA A 3 -32.56 -34.84 59.85
C ALA A 3 -31.41 -33.89 59.45
N ARG A 4 -30.22 -34.45 59.25
CA ARG A 4 -29.04 -33.74 58.75
C ARG A 4 -29.08 -33.71 57.22
N ALA A 5 -29.06 -32.51 56.63
CA ALA A 5 -28.85 -32.32 55.20
C ALA A 5 -27.36 -32.51 54.86
N LEU A 6 -27.07 -33.37 53.89
CA LEU A 6 -25.73 -33.58 53.33
C LEU A 6 -25.52 -32.60 52.16
N LEU A 7 -24.56 -31.69 52.32
CA LEU A 7 -24.05 -30.81 51.25
C LEU A 7 -23.02 -31.58 50.42
N VAL A 8 -23.29 -31.75 49.12
CA VAL A 8 -22.31 -32.27 48.15
C VAL A 8 -21.54 -31.09 47.56
N PRO A 9 -20.20 -31.05 47.62
CA PRO A 9 -19.44 -29.95 47.03
C PRO A 9 -19.32 -30.14 45.52
N LEU A 10 -19.70 -29.10 44.77
CA LEU A 10 -19.53 -29.00 43.33
C LEU A 10 -18.06 -28.66 43.02
N ALA A 11 -17.30 -29.61 42.49
CA ALA A 11 -15.92 -29.37 42.07
C ALA A 11 -15.90 -28.58 40.75
N LEU A 12 -15.45 -27.32 40.79
CA LEU A 12 -15.14 -26.53 39.60
C LEU A 12 -13.87 -27.09 38.94
N LEU A 13 -14.02 -27.70 37.76
CA LEU A 13 -12.90 -28.04 36.88
C LEU A 13 -12.41 -26.77 36.19
N LEU A 14 -11.25 -26.24 36.61
CA LEU A 14 -10.53 -25.21 35.88
C LEU A 14 -9.91 -25.84 34.62
N VAL A 15 -10.44 -25.50 33.45
CA VAL A 15 -9.79 -25.80 32.16
C VAL A 15 -8.73 -24.71 31.91
N PRO A 16 -7.44 -25.04 31.83
CA PRO A 16 -6.42 -24.05 31.52
C PRO A 16 -6.59 -23.58 30.07
N ALA A 17 -6.86 -22.29 29.88
CA ALA A 17 -6.83 -21.66 28.56
C ALA A 17 -5.38 -21.61 28.07
N LEU A 18 -5.06 -22.43 27.07
CA LEU A 18 -3.77 -22.35 26.37
C LEU A 18 -3.68 -20.99 25.66
N PRO A 19 -2.59 -20.21 25.86
CA PRO A 19 -2.41 -18.95 25.15
C PRO A 19 -2.33 -19.24 23.64
N ALA A 20 -3.15 -18.54 22.86
CA ALA A 20 -3.05 -18.56 21.40
C ALA A 20 -1.64 -18.08 21.02
N ALA A 21 -0.86 -18.95 20.38
CA ALA A 21 0.47 -18.59 19.88
C ALA A 21 0.32 -17.42 18.91
N ALA A 22 0.80 -16.23 19.31
CA ALA A 22 0.96 -15.12 18.38
C ALA A 22 1.96 -15.57 17.31
N SER A 23 1.55 -15.52 16.03
CA SER A 23 2.48 -15.78 14.93
C SER A 23 3.59 -14.75 15.01
N ALA A 24 4.84 -15.19 15.16
CA ALA A 24 5.99 -14.29 15.06
C ALA A 24 5.97 -13.63 13.67
N ALA A 25 6.15 -12.31 13.63
CA ALA A 25 6.31 -11.58 12.37
C ALA A 25 7.56 -12.13 11.65
N VAL A 26 7.46 -12.34 10.35
CA VAL A 26 8.60 -12.77 9.54
C VAL A 26 9.55 -11.58 9.40
N GLU A 27 10.80 -11.72 9.84
CA GLU A 27 11.82 -10.68 9.67
C GLU A 27 12.08 -10.38 8.20
N ASN A 28 12.35 -9.11 7.87
CA ASN A 28 12.64 -8.69 6.50
C ASN A 28 14.03 -9.24 6.05
N PRO A 29 14.10 -10.20 5.11
CA PRO A 29 15.38 -10.77 4.69
C PRO A 29 16.20 -9.82 3.82
N CYS A 30 15.60 -8.70 3.38
CA CYS A 30 16.28 -7.67 2.62
C CYS A 30 17.08 -6.69 3.49
N GLU A 31 16.89 -6.74 4.81
CA GLU A 31 17.67 -6.00 5.80
C GLU A 31 18.67 -6.89 6.55
N SER A 32 18.61 -8.21 6.34
CA SER A 32 19.49 -9.19 6.97
C SER A 32 20.72 -9.52 6.10
N ALA A 33 21.60 -10.40 6.60
CA ALA A 33 22.73 -10.91 5.83
C ALA A 33 22.29 -11.65 4.54
N GLU A 34 21.06 -12.18 4.50
CA GLU A 34 20.51 -12.88 3.34
C GLU A 34 20.37 -11.98 2.11
N ALA A 35 20.16 -10.67 2.30
CA ALA A 35 20.06 -9.65 1.26
C ALA A 35 21.22 -9.70 0.26
N ARG A 36 22.40 -10.18 0.67
CA ARG A 36 23.57 -10.36 -0.21
C ARG A 36 23.34 -11.38 -1.32
N THR A 37 22.43 -12.33 -1.12
CA THR A 37 22.08 -13.37 -2.09
C THR A 37 20.76 -13.10 -2.82
N LEU A 38 19.99 -12.11 -2.36
CA LEU A 38 18.68 -11.76 -2.88
C LEU A 38 18.74 -10.59 -3.89
N LEU A 39 17.75 -10.58 -4.78
CA LEU A 39 17.37 -9.46 -5.63
C LEU A 39 16.19 -8.75 -4.97
N CYS A 40 16.46 -8.09 -3.84
CA CYS A 40 15.44 -7.42 -3.05
C CYS A 40 14.71 -6.34 -3.85
N PRO A 41 13.37 -6.31 -3.80
CA PRO A 41 12.58 -5.23 -4.38
C PRO A 41 12.67 -3.96 -3.53
N ASN A 42 12.24 -2.85 -4.13
CA ASN A 42 12.10 -1.56 -3.48
C ASN A 42 11.06 -0.80 -4.27
N LEU A 43 10.00 -0.38 -3.62
CA LEU A 43 9.09 0.63 -4.08
C LEU A 43 9.64 1.99 -3.67
N ARG A 44 9.23 3.01 -4.40
CA ARG A 44 9.33 4.42 -4.03
C ARG A 44 8.07 5.09 -4.55
N ILE A 45 7.82 6.33 -4.14
CA ILE A 45 6.73 7.12 -4.71
C ILE A 45 7.26 8.47 -5.18
N ALA A 46 7.09 8.79 -6.46
CA ALA A 46 7.56 10.07 -6.98
C ALA A 46 6.77 11.23 -6.35
N PRO A 47 7.36 12.44 -6.25
CA PRO A 47 6.67 13.61 -5.74
C PRO A 47 5.33 13.83 -6.46
N PRO A 48 4.25 14.20 -5.75
CA PRO A 48 2.95 14.47 -6.35
C PRO A 48 3.07 15.42 -7.54
N SER A 49 2.45 15.05 -8.65
CA SER A 49 2.44 15.84 -9.89
C SER A 49 1.02 16.15 -10.35
N GLU A 50 0.86 17.02 -11.34
CA GLU A 50 -0.45 17.44 -11.89
C GLU A 50 -1.46 17.82 -10.80
N ILE A 51 -1.02 18.63 -9.83
CA ILE A 51 -1.87 19.01 -8.71
C ILE A 51 -2.89 20.04 -9.18
N TYR A 52 -4.18 19.80 -8.94
CA TYR A 52 -5.24 20.77 -9.20
C TYR A 52 -6.41 20.67 -8.21
N ALA A 53 -7.09 21.79 -7.99
CA ALA A 53 -8.30 21.83 -7.19
C ALA A 53 -9.53 21.62 -8.07
N GLN A 54 -10.44 20.75 -7.64
CA GLN A 54 -11.73 20.49 -8.29
C GLN A 54 -12.86 20.77 -7.31
N LYS A 55 -13.88 21.52 -7.74
CA LYS A 55 -15.13 21.69 -6.98
C LYS A 55 -16.12 20.60 -7.38
N VAL A 56 -16.63 19.83 -6.43
CA VAL A 56 -17.62 18.76 -6.65
C VAL A 56 -18.62 18.76 -5.50
N GLY A 57 -19.91 18.98 -5.78
CA GLY A 57 -20.97 18.88 -4.78
C GLY A 57 -20.73 19.74 -3.53
N GLY A 58 -20.25 20.98 -3.71
CA GLY A 58 -19.92 21.89 -2.60
C GLY A 58 -18.57 21.63 -1.90
N ARG A 59 -17.87 20.54 -2.23
CA ARG A 59 -16.55 20.21 -1.70
C ARG A 59 -15.43 20.68 -2.63
N VAL A 60 -14.26 20.95 -2.08
CA VAL A 60 -13.02 21.15 -2.83
C VAL A 60 -12.13 19.93 -2.66
N LEU A 61 -11.79 19.29 -3.77
CA LEU A 61 -10.89 18.14 -3.84
C LEU A 61 -9.56 18.60 -4.42
N LEU A 62 -8.48 18.42 -3.69
CA LEU A 62 -7.12 18.61 -4.19
C LEU A 62 -6.63 17.30 -4.79
N ARG A 63 -6.63 17.24 -6.11
CA ARG A 63 -6.18 16.09 -6.90
C ARG A 63 -4.70 16.16 -7.17
N ALA A 64 -4.08 15.00 -7.32
CA ALA A 64 -2.68 14.86 -7.71
C ALA A 64 -2.47 13.49 -8.37
N THR A 65 -1.53 13.39 -9.30
CA THR A 65 -1.05 12.14 -9.87
C THR A 65 -0.14 11.45 -8.85
N SER A 66 -0.27 10.12 -8.71
CA SER A 66 0.71 9.31 -7.98
C SER A 66 1.48 8.42 -8.94
N ASP A 67 2.75 8.18 -8.63
CA ASP A 67 3.67 7.35 -9.41
C ASP A 67 4.40 6.41 -8.43
N VAL A 68 3.93 5.16 -8.36
CA VAL A 68 4.58 4.12 -7.56
C VAL A 68 5.65 3.46 -8.41
N GLU A 69 6.88 3.53 -7.94
CA GLU A 69 8.10 3.26 -8.68
C GLU A 69 8.80 1.99 -8.21
N SER A 70 9.09 1.04 -9.11
CA SER A 70 9.92 -0.12 -8.77
C SER A 70 11.41 0.19 -8.99
N ARG A 71 12.20 0.25 -7.91
CA ARG A 71 13.61 0.71 -7.89
C ARG A 71 14.59 -0.26 -7.25
N GLY A 72 14.11 -1.42 -6.77
CA GLY A 72 14.95 -2.46 -6.20
C GLY A 72 15.84 -3.21 -7.20
N LYS A 73 16.52 -4.26 -6.71
CA LYS A 73 17.33 -5.18 -7.52
C LYS A 73 16.48 -6.24 -8.23
N GLY A 74 15.29 -6.54 -7.71
CA GLY A 74 14.30 -7.45 -8.29
C GLY A 74 12.89 -6.85 -8.27
N PRO A 75 11.93 -7.52 -8.92
CA PRO A 75 10.55 -7.04 -9.00
C PRO A 75 9.84 -7.13 -7.65
N MET A 76 8.89 -6.24 -7.41
CA MET A 76 7.92 -6.41 -6.33
C MET A 76 6.84 -7.38 -6.83
N GLU A 77 6.90 -8.66 -6.44
CA GLU A 77 5.98 -9.70 -6.93
C GLU A 77 5.16 -10.33 -5.79
N LEU A 78 3.84 -10.32 -5.95
CA LEU A 78 2.87 -10.84 -5.00
C LEU A 78 2.02 -11.94 -5.61
N HIS A 79 1.81 -12.98 -4.80
CA HIS A 79 0.94 -14.12 -5.12
C HIS A 79 -0.20 -14.14 -4.12
N GLY A 80 -1.37 -13.70 -4.58
CA GLY A 80 -2.61 -13.75 -3.84
C GLY A 80 -3.22 -15.15 -3.83
N ARG A 81 -3.71 -15.57 -2.66
CA ARG A 81 -4.58 -16.74 -2.50
C ARG A 81 -5.84 -16.32 -1.77
N ARG A 82 -6.99 -16.64 -2.36
CA ARG A 82 -8.29 -16.30 -1.80
C ARG A 82 -8.45 -16.79 -0.35
N ASP A 83 -8.87 -15.87 0.50
CA ASP A 83 -9.25 -16.12 1.90
C ASP A 83 -10.63 -15.50 2.25
N GLY A 84 -11.32 -14.92 1.26
CA GLY A 84 -12.70 -14.46 1.38
C GLY A 84 -13.34 -14.09 0.04
N PRO A 85 -14.61 -13.61 0.04
CA PRO A 85 -15.32 -13.29 -1.19
C PRO A 85 -14.61 -12.21 -2.04
N ARG A 86 -14.01 -11.22 -1.39
CA ARG A 86 -13.32 -10.08 -2.02
C ARG A 86 -11.92 -9.85 -1.45
N SER A 87 -11.33 -10.86 -0.82
CA SER A 87 -10.02 -10.79 -0.16
C SER A 87 -9.11 -11.93 -0.58
N MET A 88 -7.80 -11.65 -0.63
CA MET A 88 -6.72 -12.62 -0.70
C MET A 88 -5.61 -12.23 0.27
N LYS A 89 -5.07 -13.22 0.98
CA LYS A 89 -3.75 -13.11 1.60
C LYS A 89 -2.66 -13.23 0.55
N THR A 90 -1.51 -12.59 0.77
CA THR A 90 -0.40 -12.64 -0.18
C THR A 90 0.84 -13.30 0.39
N ASN A 91 1.55 -13.99 -0.49
CA ASN A 91 2.97 -14.25 -0.30
C ASN A 91 3.74 -13.37 -1.28
N GLN A 92 4.92 -12.90 -0.88
CA GLN A 92 5.87 -12.22 -1.74
C GLN A 92 6.94 -13.19 -2.21
N TRP A 93 7.29 -13.07 -3.49
CA TRP A 93 8.42 -13.79 -4.06
C TRP A 93 9.61 -12.85 -4.19
N ILE A 94 10.73 -13.23 -3.56
CA ILE A 94 11.99 -12.49 -3.68
C ILE A 94 13.01 -13.39 -4.37
N TYR A 95 13.46 -12.96 -5.55
CA TYR A 95 14.35 -13.74 -6.39
C TYR A 95 15.77 -13.79 -5.84
N ARG A 96 16.47 -14.92 -6.03
CA ARG A 96 17.88 -15.05 -5.68
C ARG A 96 18.78 -14.68 -6.86
N LYS A 97 19.97 -14.19 -6.59
CA LYS A 97 21.01 -13.91 -7.61
C LYS A 97 21.44 -15.17 -8.38
N GLY A 98 21.41 -16.33 -7.73
CA GLY A 98 21.74 -17.62 -8.32
C GLY A 98 20.57 -18.34 -9.01
N GLY A 99 19.40 -17.71 -9.11
CA GLY A 99 18.18 -18.31 -9.66
C GLY A 99 17.20 -18.81 -8.59
N GLY A 100 15.93 -18.97 -8.99
CA GLY A 100 14.82 -19.27 -8.08
C GLY A 100 14.44 -18.09 -7.18
N HIS A 101 13.60 -18.37 -6.18
CA HIS A 101 13.07 -17.35 -5.25
C HIS A 101 12.84 -17.94 -3.85
N ILE A 102 12.86 -17.09 -2.82
CA ILE A 102 12.20 -17.38 -1.54
C ILE A 102 10.72 -17.01 -1.65
N THR A 103 9.89 -17.66 -0.83
CA THR A 103 8.48 -17.31 -0.67
C THR A 103 8.27 -16.89 0.77
N LEU A 104 7.79 -15.68 0.99
CA LEU A 104 7.54 -15.14 2.32
C LEU A 104 6.05 -14.82 2.44
N PRO A 105 5.35 -15.25 3.49
CA PRO A 105 4.05 -14.68 3.79
C PRO A 105 4.22 -13.20 4.13
N THR A 106 3.28 -12.37 3.68
CA THR A 106 3.29 -10.94 3.98
C THR A 106 1.98 -10.51 4.63
N GLU A 107 2.00 -9.36 5.30
CA GLU A 107 0.79 -8.75 5.87
C GLU A 107 -0.06 -8.01 4.83
N ALA A 108 0.48 -7.83 3.61
CA ALA A 108 -0.27 -7.27 2.50
C ALA A 108 -1.48 -8.17 2.12
N LYS A 109 -2.51 -7.52 1.59
CA LYS A 109 -3.73 -8.20 1.13
C LYS A 109 -4.14 -7.69 -0.23
N LEU A 110 -4.81 -8.53 -1.00
CA LEU A 110 -5.50 -8.10 -2.22
C LEU A 110 -6.98 -7.96 -1.95
N HIS A 111 -7.55 -6.81 -2.32
CA HIS A 111 -8.99 -6.58 -2.28
C HIS A 111 -9.56 -6.42 -3.69
N PHE A 112 -10.70 -7.08 -3.96
CA PHE A 112 -11.44 -6.87 -5.20
C PHE A 112 -12.15 -5.52 -5.16
N THR A 113 -11.55 -4.51 -5.76
CA THR A 113 -11.89 -3.09 -5.60
C THR A 113 -12.53 -2.54 -6.86
N TYR A 114 -13.70 -1.93 -6.73
CA TYR A 114 -14.35 -1.18 -7.81
C TYR A 114 -13.74 0.23 -7.92
N VAL A 115 -13.41 0.62 -9.14
CA VAL A 115 -12.81 1.93 -9.47
C VAL A 115 -13.65 2.74 -10.45
N GLY A 116 -14.91 2.35 -10.70
CA GLY A 116 -15.77 3.02 -11.67
C GLY A 116 -15.72 2.36 -13.05
N THR A 117 -16.84 2.34 -13.76
CA THR A 117 -16.96 1.81 -15.13
C THR A 117 -16.01 2.49 -16.11
N TYR A 118 -15.86 3.82 -16.01
CA TYR A 118 -14.94 4.59 -16.83
C TYR A 118 -13.47 4.11 -16.70
N PHE A 119 -13.10 3.60 -15.52
CA PHE A 119 -11.75 3.07 -15.25
C PHE A 119 -11.67 1.54 -15.33
N GLY A 120 -12.66 0.90 -15.99
CA GLY A 120 -12.66 -0.54 -16.26
C GLY A 120 -13.29 -1.41 -15.16
N GLY A 121 -14.01 -0.83 -14.21
CA GLY A 121 -14.83 -1.59 -13.26
C GLY A 121 -14.05 -2.06 -12.03
N SER A 122 -13.96 -3.37 -11.81
CA SER A 122 -13.35 -3.93 -10.59
C SER A 122 -12.09 -4.73 -10.88
N TYR A 123 -11.11 -4.65 -9.98
CA TYR A 123 -9.82 -5.32 -10.09
C TYR A 123 -9.39 -5.88 -8.73
N TRP A 124 -8.67 -7.00 -8.73
CA TRP A 124 -7.85 -7.39 -7.57
C TRP A 124 -6.67 -6.42 -7.44
N LYS A 125 -6.61 -5.73 -6.31
CA LYS A 125 -5.63 -4.66 -6.05
C LYS A 125 -4.98 -4.85 -4.69
N VAL A 126 -3.71 -4.49 -4.55
CA VAL A 126 -3.03 -4.42 -3.26
C VAL A 126 -3.73 -3.36 -2.41
N HIS A 127 -4.22 -3.78 -1.25
CA HIS A 127 -4.97 -2.94 -0.33
C HIS A 127 -4.02 -2.12 0.54
N GLN A 128 -4.33 -0.83 0.70
CA GLN A 128 -3.53 0.11 1.49
C GLN A 128 -2.07 0.21 1.05
N LEU A 129 -1.80 0.04 -0.26
CA LEU A 129 -0.44 0.16 -0.79
C LEU A 129 0.12 1.57 -0.67
N ALA A 130 -0.71 2.60 -0.73
CA ALA A 130 -0.25 3.96 -0.52
C ALA A 130 -1.25 4.76 0.30
N ASN A 131 -0.73 5.76 1.00
CA ASN A 131 -1.49 6.74 1.77
C ASN A 131 -1.10 8.14 1.32
N PHE A 132 -2.08 9.02 1.16
CA PHE A 132 -1.80 10.44 0.94
C PHE A 132 -2.27 11.24 2.15
N GLU A 133 -1.41 12.14 2.59
CA GLU A 133 -1.60 12.98 3.75
C GLU A 133 -1.49 14.43 3.34
N LEU A 134 -2.38 15.25 3.89
CA LEU A 134 -2.22 16.69 3.88
C LEU A 134 -1.78 17.12 5.27
N ARG A 135 -0.54 17.60 5.39
CA ARG A 135 0.06 18.03 6.65
C ARG A 135 0.17 19.54 6.71
N ARG A 136 -0.11 20.13 7.86
CA ARG A 136 0.05 21.58 8.05
C ARG A 136 1.53 21.94 8.02
N VAL A 137 1.87 23.08 7.42
CA VAL A 137 3.24 23.61 7.44
C VAL A 137 3.24 24.93 8.22
N GLY A 138 4.13 25.00 9.22
CA GLY A 138 4.32 26.15 10.08
C GLY A 138 4.98 27.33 9.36
N PRO A 139 4.98 28.53 9.97
CA PRO A 139 5.65 29.71 9.41
C PRO A 139 7.17 29.55 9.21
N ASP A 140 7.79 28.68 9.99
CA ASP A 140 9.20 28.29 9.95
C ASP A 140 9.49 27.17 8.93
N GLY A 141 8.47 26.63 8.28
CA GLY A 141 8.58 25.53 7.34
C GLY A 141 8.47 24.14 7.96
N GLU A 142 8.24 24.03 9.28
CA GLU A 142 8.07 22.72 9.92
C GLU A 142 6.80 22.01 9.42
N VAL A 143 6.93 20.72 9.09
CA VAL A 143 5.81 19.88 8.66
C VAL A 143 5.18 19.23 9.88
N GLY A 144 3.99 19.69 10.26
CA GLY A 144 3.26 19.22 11.43
C GLY A 144 2.30 18.06 11.14
N ASP A 145 1.22 18.04 11.90
CA ASP A 145 0.25 16.94 11.94
C ASP A 145 -0.51 16.74 10.62
N VAL A 146 -0.97 15.50 10.43
CA VAL A 146 -1.93 15.13 9.38
C VAL A 146 -3.27 15.80 9.67
N VAL A 147 -3.75 16.59 8.72
CA VAL A 147 -5.03 17.28 8.82
C VAL A 147 -6.11 16.51 8.07
N ARG A 148 -5.77 15.93 6.92
CA ARG A 148 -6.68 15.15 6.05
C ARG A 148 -5.91 14.05 5.33
N THR A 149 -6.61 13.02 4.91
CA THR A 149 -6.06 11.92 4.10
C THR A 149 -6.89 11.66 2.85
N SER A 150 -6.32 10.91 1.91
CA SER A 150 -7.01 10.50 0.68
C SER A 150 -7.74 9.16 0.87
N PRO A 151 -8.87 8.94 0.18
CA PRO A 151 -9.47 7.60 0.05
C PRO A 151 -8.72 6.69 -0.95
N LYS A 152 -7.70 7.16 -1.66
CA LYS A 152 -6.91 6.35 -2.61
C LYS A 152 -5.96 5.41 -1.85
N LEU A 153 -6.43 4.18 -1.63
CA LEU A 153 -5.67 3.15 -0.90
C LEU A 153 -5.26 1.96 -1.77
N ASN A 154 -5.98 1.70 -2.86
CA ASN A 154 -5.89 0.44 -3.61
C ASN A 154 -5.16 0.62 -4.95
N TYR A 155 -4.19 -0.24 -5.20
CA TYR A 155 -3.27 -0.15 -6.34
C TYR A 155 -3.10 -1.47 -7.06
N CYS A 156 -2.75 -1.39 -8.34
CA CYS A 156 -2.61 -2.60 -9.13
C CYS A 156 -1.26 -3.26 -8.89
N LEU A 157 -0.19 -2.46 -8.85
CA LEU A 157 1.18 -2.89 -9.12
C LEU A 157 1.23 -3.60 -10.48
N ARG A 158 1.63 -2.84 -11.50
CA ARG A 158 1.80 -3.31 -12.86
C ARG A 158 2.93 -2.58 -13.56
N ASP A 159 3.38 -3.15 -14.66
CA ASP A 159 4.28 -2.53 -15.61
C ASP A 159 3.47 -1.61 -16.53
N LEU A 160 3.23 -0.36 -16.09
CA LEU A 160 2.47 0.63 -16.86
C LEU A 160 3.39 1.53 -17.69
N THR A 161 4.38 2.15 -17.07
CA THR A 161 5.31 3.08 -17.73
C THR A 161 6.75 2.74 -17.39
N HIS A 162 7.61 2.70 -18.39
CA HIS A 162 9.02 2.33 -18.25
C HIS A 162 9.87 3.57 -17.90
N THR A 163 9.78 4.03 -16.65
CA THR A 163 10.32 5.34 -16.21
C THR A 163 11.81 5.33 -15.91
N ARG A 164 12.40 4.16 -15.62
CA ARG A 164 13.84 4.01 -15.36
C ARG A 164 14.39 2.71 -15.95
N PRO A 165 14.48 2.60 -17.28
CA PRO A 165 15.05 1.43 -17.93
C PRO A 165 16.49 1.21 -17.46
N GLY A 166 16.91 -0.06 -17.42
CA GLY A 166 18.24 -0.44 -16.98
C GLY A 166 18.50 -1.92 -17.17
N ARG A 167 19.70 -2.39 -16.80
CA ARG A 167 20.16 -3.77 -17.07
C ARG A 167 19.22 -4.86 -16.54
N ARG A 168 18.56 -4.65 -15.41
CA ARG A 168 17.63 -5.63 -14.79
C ARG A 168 16.16 -5.36 -15.12
N SER A 169 15.90 -4.36 -15.95
CA SER A 169 14.55 -3.96 -16.29
C SER A 169 14.12 -4.68 -17.57
N PRO A 170 13.01 -5.45 -17.56
CA PRO A 170 12.50 -6.07 -18.77
C PRO A 170 12.02 -5.00 -19.75
N SER A 171 12.23 -5.23 -21.05
CA SER A 171 11.83 -4.32 -22.13
C SER A 171 10.34 -4.38 -22.46
N HIS A 172 9.63 -5.38 -21.94
CA HIS A 172 8.20 -5.60 -22.10
C HIS A 172 7.55 -5.80 -20.73
N TRP A 173 6.22 -5.63 -20.66
CA TRP A 173 5.48 -5.87 -19.42
C TRP A 173 5.58 -7.34 -19.00
N VAL A 174 6.03 -7.60 -17.78
CA VAL A 174 5.98 -8.91 -17.12
C VAL A 174 4.72 -9.01 -16.26
N TYR A 175 4.33 -7.88 -15.66
CA TYR A 175 3.11 -7.73 -14.87
C TYR A 175 2.13 -6.80 -15.61
N PRO A 176 1.18 -7.34 -16.39
CA PRO A 176 0.20 -6.54 -17.11
C PRO A 176 -0.87 -5.97 -16.15
N GLY A 177 -1.98 -5.48 -16.71
CA GLY A 177 -3.11 -5.02 -15.91
C GLY A 177 -3.66 -6.07 -14.95
N CYS A 178 -4.16 -5.61 -13.81
CA CYS A 178 -4.71 -6.45 -12.76
C CYS A 178 -5.86 -7.33 -13.23
N ASN A 179 -6.04 -8.46 -12.55
CA ASN A 179 -7.12 -9.38 -12.83
C ASN A 179 -8.50 -8.79 -12.46
N GLN A 180 -9.47 -8.90 -13.37
CA GLN A 180 -10.83 -8.40 -13.20
C GLN A 180 -11.86 -9.49 -12.87
N ASN A 181 -11.47 -10.77 -12.88
CA ASN A 181 -12.39 -11.87 -12.62
C ASN A 181 -12.60 -12.03 -11.10
N PRO A 182 -13.83 -11.80 -10.59
CA PRO A 182 -14.14 -11.90 -9.17
C PRO A 182 -14.04 -13.33 -8.63
N PHE A 183 -13.97 -14.35 -9.48
CA PHE A 183 -13.98 -15.77 -9.13
C PHE A 183 -12.59 -16.42 -9.10
N GLN A 184 -11.51 -15.66 -9.33
CA GLN A 184 -10.15 -16.23 -9.30
C GLN A 184 -9.72 -16.63 -7.90
N ASP A 185 -9.20 -17.84 -7.71
CA ASP A 185 -8.68 -18.28 -6.40
C ASP A 185 -7.22 -17.88 -6.16
N ARG A 186 -6.51 -17.56 -7.24
CA ARG A 186 -5.11 -17.13 -7.22
C ARG A 186 -4.89 -16.00 -8.22
N VAL A 187 -4.11 -15.01 -7.82
CA VAL A 187 -3.72 -13.89 -8.70
C VAL A 187 -2.24 -13.60 -8.48
N ARG A 188 -1.51 -13.32 -9.56
CA ARG A 188 -0.17 -12.75 -9.51
C ARG A 188 -0.24 -11.26 -9.85
N LEU A 189 0.27 -10.41 -8.97
CA LEU A 189 0.45 -8.97 -9.18
C LEU A 189 1.92 -8.62 -9.01
N GLY A 190 2.36 -7.49 -9.57
CA GLY A 190 3.70 -7.02 -9.32
C GLY A 190 4.16 -5.89 -10.22
N THR A 191 5.35 -5.39 -9.97
CA THR A 191 5.98 -4.38 -10.83
C THR A 191 7.46 -4.67 -10.99
N SER A 192 7.88 -4.71 -12.25
CA SER A 192 9.24 -4.98 -12.66
C SER A 192 10.16 -3.82 -12.34
N VAL A 193 11.42 -4.12 -12.01
CA VAL A 193 12.45 -3.10 -11.80
C VAL A 193 12.44 -2.10 -12.95
N GLY A 194 12.46 -0.80 -12.67
CA GLY A 194 12.51 0.26 -13.67
C GLY A 194 11.16 0.67 -14.27
N TRP A 195 10.08 -0.03 -13.90
CA TRP A 195 8.71 0.36 -14.26
C TRP A 195 8.04 1.15 -13.14
N SER A 196 6.95 1.82 -13.50
CA SER A 196 6.08 2.62 -12.63
C SER A 196 4.62 2.27 -12.86
N ASP A 197 3.81 2.23 -11.78
CA ASP A 197 2.33 2.19 -11.81
C ASP A 197 1.78 3.60 -11.52
N ILE A 198 1.57 4.36 -12.60
CA ILE A 198 1.16 5.77 -12.55
C ILE A 198 -0.36 5.88 -12.57
N TYR A 199 -0.93 6.56 -11.57
CA TYR A 199 -2.35 6.89 -11.50
C TYR A 199 -2.56 8.39 -11.70
N PRO A 200 -3.22 8.82 -12.80
CA PRO A 200 -3.40 10.23 -13.09
C PRO A 200 -4.30 10.92 -12.05
N ALA A 201 -4.12 12.22 -11.85
CA ALA A 201 -4.88 13.03 -10.90
C ALA A 201 -6.41 12.94 -11.05
N ALA A 202 -6.90 12.69 -12.27
CA ALA A 202 -8.32 12.49 -12.55
C ALA A 202 -8.86 11.11 -12.11
N TYR A 203 -7.98 10.15 -11.79
CA TYR A 203 -8.36 8.77 -11.46
C TYR A 203 -9.30 8.68 -10.25
N HIS A 204 -10.02 7.57 -10.15
CA HIS A 204 -10.87 7.25 -9.02
C HIS A 204 -10.13 7.47 -7.69
N GLN A 205 -10.74 8.28 -6.82
CA GLN A 205 -10.25 8.59 -5.48
C GLN A 205 -8.89 9.31 -5.38
N GLN A 206 -8.25 9.70 -6.49
CA GLN A 206 -6.95 10.41 -6.54
C GLN A 206 -7.03 11.87 -6.01
N TRP A 207 -7.49 12.06 -4.78
CA TRP A 207 -7.70 13.39 -4.18
C TRP A 207 -7.61 13.37 -2.65
N ILE A 208 -7.33 14.53 -2.06
CA ILE A 208 -7.60 14.85 -0.66
C ILE A 208 -8.69 15.93 -0.63
N GLU A 209 -9.66 15.82 0.28
CA GLU A 209 -10.68 16.86 0.46
C GLU A 209 -10.10 18.00 1.30
N VAL A 210 -10.27 19.25 0.84
CA VAL A 210 -9.58 20.43 1.39
C VAL A 210 -10.50 21.64 1.63
N SER A 211 -11.81 21.44 1.69
CA SER A 211 -12.76 22.54 1.90
C SER A 211 -12.48 23.26 3.21
N GLY A 212 -12.58 24.59 3.17
CA GLY A 212 -12.36 25.44 4.35
C GLY A 212 -10.90 25.57 4.79
N LEU A 213 -9.97 24.76 4.28
CA LEU A 213 -8.55 24.85 4.64
C LEU A 213 -7.87 26.04 3.98
N ARG A 214 -6.98 26.70 4.74
CA ARG A 214 -6.25 27.89 4.34
C ARG A 214 -4.82 27.84 4.86
N GLY A 215 -3.90 28.42 4.11
CA GLY A 215 -2.49 28.50 4.48
C GLY A 215 -1.64 27.41 3.82
N CYS A 216 -0.56 27.04 4.48
CA CYS A 216 0.51 26.22 3.94
C CYS A 216 0.40 24.76 4.35
N PHE A 217 0.57 23.87 3.38
CA PHE A 217 0.47 22.43 3.58
C PHE A 217 1.50 21.67 2.77
N ALA A 218 1.93 20.52 3.27
CA ALA A 218 2.62 19.50 2.51
C ALA A 218 1.58 18.47 2.03
N TYR A 219 1.44 18.31 0.72
CA TYR A 219 0.81 17.13 0.12
C TYR A 219 1.85 16.03 0.10
N ARG A 220 1.73 15.07 1.01
CA ARG A 220 2.64 13.94 1.17
C ARG A 220 2.00 12.68 0.65
N MET A 221 2.77 11.87 -0.08
CA MET A 221 2.40 10.52 -0.47
C MET A 221 3.42 9.55 0.13
N ILE A 222 2.94 8.41 0.60
CA ILE A 222 3.73 7.36 1.23
C ILE A 222 3.30 6.04 0.57
N VAL A 223 4.23 5.32 -0.04
CA VAL A 223 4.01 3.92 -0.47
C VAL A 223 4.36 2.98 0.66
N ASP A 224 3.68 1.85 0.74
CA ASP A 224 3.71 0.86 1.81
C ASP A 224 3.88 1.43 3.24
N PRO A 225 3.01 2.35 3.69
CA PRO A 225 3.18 3.07 4.95
C PRO A 225 3.10 2.18 6.21
N LYS A 226 2.83 0.89 6.04
CA LYS A 226 2.71 -0.10 7.12
C LYS A 226 3.80 -1.16 7.05
N GLU A 227 4.72 -1.07 6.08
CA GLU A 227 5.81 -2.04 5.87
C GLU A 227 5.24 -3.46 5.74
N ASN A 228 4.14 -3.59 4.98
CA ASN A 228 3.49 -4.87 4.75
C ASN A 228 4.20 -5.70 3.67
N LEU A 229 5.12 -5.10 2.92
CA LEU A 229 5.93 -5.70 1.89
C LEU A 229 7.39 -5.66 2.33
N PHE A 230 8.17 -6.67 1.93
CA PHE A 230 9.60 -6.70 2.24
C PHE A 230 10.36 -5.92 1.17
N GLU A 231 10.99 -4.82 1.57
CA GLU A 231 11.78 -3.97 0.68
C GLU A 231 13.25 -3.91 1.12
N SER A 232 14.12 -3.41 0.24
CA SER A 232 15.53 -3.17 0.56
C SER A 232 15.79 -1.88 1.32
N ASN A 233 14.79 -1.00 1.41
CA ASN A 233 14.87 0.31 2.05
C ASN A 233 13.45 0.82 2.31
N GLU A 234 13.04 0.86 3.57
CA GLU A 234 11.72 1.42 3.96
C GLU A 234 11.76 2.95 4.13
N ASP A 235 12.95 3.56 4.19
CA ASP A 235 13.13 4.99 4.48
C ASP A 235 12.92 5.90 3.26
N ASP A 236 12.76 5.34 2.05
CA ASP A 236 12.58 6.11 0.81
C ASP A 236 11.19 6.00 0.17
N ASN A 237 10.24 5.54 0.97
CA ASN A 237 8.84 5.36 0.62
C ASN A 237 7.99 6.64 0.65
N THR A 238 8.56 7.78 1.06
CA THR A 238 7.83 9.06 1.21
C THR A 238 8.29 10.13 0.22
N SER A 239 7.34 10.85 -0.37
CA SER A 239 7.60 12.10 -1.11
C SER A 239 6.50 13.14 -0.89
N GLN A 240 6.81 14.42 -1.15
CA GLN A 240 5.84 15.49 -0.92
C GLN A 240 6.03 16.72 -1.83
N ARG A 241 4.98 17.53 -1.94
CA ARG A 241 5.02 18.89 -2.51
C ARG A 241 4.33 19.87 -1.56
N LEU A 242 4.91 21.06 -1.42
CA LEU A 242 4.24 22.16 -0.72
C LEU A 242 3.13 22.74 -1.59
N VAL A 243 2.00 23.06 -0.96
CA VAL A 243 0.83 23.67 -1.58
C VAL A 243 0.24 24.72 -0.65
N ARG A 244 -0.12 25.88 -1.20
CA ARG A 244 -0.91 26.89 -0.51
C ARG A 244 -2.39 26.71 -0.81
N LEU A 245 -3.22 26.69 0.22
CA LEU A 245 -4.68 26.62 0.12
C LEU A 245 -5.34 27.98 0.40
N PRO A 246 -6.37 28.39 -0.35
CA PRO A 246 -6.95 27.70 -1.52
C PRO A 246 -5.97 27.61 -2.70
N TYR A 247 -5.90 26.44 -3.33
CA TYR A 247 -4.92 26.16 -4.37
C TYR A 247 -5.23 26.91 -5.66
N LYS A 248 -4.23 27.64 -6.18
CA LYS A 248 -4.35 28.50 -7.37
C LYS A 248 -3.51 28.01 -8.57
N GLY A 249 -3.03 26.77 -8.55
CA GLY A 249 -2.26 26.18 -9.65
C GLY A 249 -0.74 26.32 -9.52
N THR A 250 -0.24 26.98 -8.49
CA THR A 250 1.19 27.17 -8.25
C THR A 250 1.67 26.28 -7.09
N PRO A 251 2.74 25.50 -7.27
CA PRO A 251 3.40 24.81 -6.17
C PRO A 251 3.97 25.81 -5.17
N GLY A 252 4.15 25.35 -3.93
CA GLY A 252 4.82 26.12 -2.89
C GLY A 252 3.89 26.72 -1.86
N CYS A 253 4.57 27.39 -0.94
CA CYS A 253 4.08 28.23 0.13
C CYS A 253 4.52 29.66 -0.17
#